data_AF-A5L249-F1
#
_entry.id   AF-A5L249-F1
#
_cell.length_a   1.000
_cell.length_b   1.000
_cell.length_c   1.000
_cell.angle_alpha   90.00
_cell.angle_beta   90.00
_cell.angle_gamma   90.00
#
_symmetry.space_group_name_H-M   'P 1'
#
loop_
_entity.id
_entity.type
_entity.pdbx_description
1 polymer ?
#
loop_
_entity_poly.entity_id
_entity_poly.type
_entity_poly.pdbx_seq_one_letter_code
_entity_poly.pdbx_strand_id
1 'polypeptide(L)'
;MTVTKACHFIGITRQAFYKRCVAEIHQTKKDESVLGFVKEQRMTHPRIGAGKIKHLLAQNDIEIGRDRLFSLLRMNRLLVQNRRAYHRTTNSNHRFYCHPNRIKEGLIPKGPEQLWVADITYLATRCGSAYLSLVRTLTQEKSWAIT
;
A
#
# COMPACT_ATOMS: atom_id res chain seq x y z
N MET A 1 -23.97 -30.30 32.63
CA MET A 1 -24.09 -28.92 33.15
C MET A 1 -25.16 -28.19 32.35
N THR A 2 -26.19 -27.62 32.98
CA THR A 2 -27.25 -26.88 32.26
C THR A 2 -26.82 -25.42 32.02
N VAL A 3 -27.33 -24.78 30.97
CA VAL A 3 -27.04 -23.35 30.66
C VAL A 3 -27.32 -22.47 31.87
N THR A 4 -28.39 -22.76 32.63
CA THR A 4 -28.74 -22.04 33.86
C THR A 4 -27.67 -22.15 34.95
N LYS A 5 -27.11 -23.35 35.18
CA LYS A 5 -26.04 -23.57 36.17
C LYS A 5 -24.74 -22.87 35.74
N ALA A 6 -24.41 -22.91 34.45
CA ALA A 6 -23.23 -22.23 33.90
C ALA A 6 -23.37 -20.69 33.98
N CYS A 7 -24.52 -20.15 33.60
CA CYS A 7 -24.82 -18.71 33.72
C CYS A 7 -24.73 -18.23 35.17
N HIS A 8 -25.24 -19.01 36.13
CA HIS A 8 -25.13 -18.68 37.55
C HIS A 8 -23.68 -18.66 38.05
N PHE A 9 -22.87 -19.65 37.65
CA PHE A 9 -21.45 -19.70 38.00
C PHE A 9 -20.65 -18.51 37.45
N ILE A 10 -20.98 -18.04 36.24
CA ILE A 10 -20.31 -16.91 35.57
C ILE A 10 -20.89 -15.54 36.01
N GLY A 11 -22.01 -15.53 36.74
CA GLY A 11 -22.67 -14.30 37.19
C GLY A 11 -23.44 -13.55 36.09
N ILE A 12 -23.91 -14.25 35.05
CA ILE A 12 -24.67 -13.65 33.93
C ILE A 12 -26.10 -14.19 33.94
N THR A 13 -27.08 -13.38 33.53
CA THR A 13 -28.47 -13.87 33.39
C THR A 13 -28.62 -14.75 32.14
N ARG A 14 -29.49 -15.76 32.22
CA ARG A 14 -29.82 -16.63 31.08
C ARG A 14 -30.29 -15.82 29.85
N GLN A 15 -31.06 -14.76 30.08
CA GLN A 15 -31.54 -13.87 29.02
C GLN A 15 -30.39 -13.13 28.32
N ALA A 16 -29.42 -12.61 29.09
CA ALA A 16 -28.25 -11.94 28.53
C ALA A 16 -27.40 -12.90 27.68
N PHE A 17 -27.27 -14.16 28.12
CA PHE A 17 -26.59 -15.21 27.34
C PHE A 17 -27.25 -15.43 25.98
N TYR A 18 -28.56 -15.70 25.95
CA TYR A 18 -29.25 -15.92 24.67
C TYR A 18 -29.28 -14.66 23.79
N LYS A 19 -29.45 -13.47 24.38
CA LYS A 19 -29.37 -12.19 23.63
C LYS A 19 -28.00 -12.04 22.95
N ARG A 20 -26.92 -12.39 23.65
CA ARG A 20 -25.57 -12.39 23.09
C ARG A 20 -25.43 -13.40 21.95
N CYS A 21 -25.90 -14.65 22.14
CA CYS A 21 -25.85 -15.66 21.08
C CYS A 21 -26.60 -15.21 19.83
N VAL A 22 -27.80 -14.63 19.98
CA VAL A 22 -28.58 -14.11 18.85
C VAL A 22 -27.85 -12.96 18.16
N ALA A 23 -27.32 -12.00 18.92
CA ALA A 23 -26.55 -10.89 18.36
C ALA A 23 -25.31 -11.38 17.60
N GLU A 24 -24.60 -12.37 18.13
CA GLU A 24 -23.43 -12.99 17.50
C GLU A 24 -23.80 -13.68 16.18
N ILE A 25 -24.91 -14.42 16.13
CA ILE A 25 -25.41 -15.03 14.88
C ILE A 25 -25.71 -13.96 13.82
N HIS A 26 -26.40 -12.87 14.20
CA HIS A 26 -26.67 -11.77 13.27
C HIS A 26 -25.39 -11.09 12.78
N GLN A 27 -24.43 -10.92 13.67
CA GLN A 27 -23.13 -10.34 13.37
C GLN A 27 -22.37 -11.18 12.34
N THR A 28 -22.29 -12.50 12.58
CA THR A 28 -21.62 -13.45 11.69
C THR A 28 -22.27 -13.47 10.31
N LYS A 29 -23.61 -13.48 10.24
CA LYS A 29 -24.33 -13.42 8.95
C LYS A 29 -24.02 -12.14 8.16
N LYS A 30 -23.94 -10.97 8.84
CA LYS A 30 -23.55 -9.72 8.19
C LYS A 30 -22.11 -9.76 7.70
N ASP A 31 -21.20 -10.26 8.53
CA ASP A 31 -19.78 -10.36 8.19
C ASP A 31 -19.57 -11.34 7.00
N GLU A 32 -20.29 -12.45 6.95
CA GLU A 32 -20.29 -13.40 5.82
C GLU A 32 -20.79 -12.75 4.52
N SER A 33 -21.87 -11.97 4.58
CA SER A 33 -22.39 -11.24 3.42
C SER A 33 -21.37 -10.25 2.86
N VAL A 34 -20.71 -9.47 3.74
CA VAL A 34 -19.64 -8.54 3.35
C VAL A 34 -18.46 -9.29 2.73
N LEU A 35 -18.03 -10.41 3.33
CA LEU A 35 -16.94 -11.21 2.81
C LEU A 35 -17.27 -11.86 1.46
N GLY A 36 -18.52 -12.29 1.26
CA GLY A 36 -19.03 -12.79 -0.01
C GLY A 36 -18.91 -11.74 -1.11
N PHE A 37 -19.44 -10.54 -0.86
CA PHE A 37 -19.36 -9.41 -1.78
C PHE A 37 -17.92 -9.03 -2.12
N VAL A 38 -17.04 -8.95 -1.11
CA VAL A 38 -15.62 -8.66 -1.32
C VAL A 38 -14.94 -9.68 -2.23
N LYS A 39 -15.23 -10.98 -2.03
CA LYS A 39 -14.65 -12.06 -2.83
C LYS A 39 -15.13 -11.99 -4.27
N GLU A 40 -16.43 -11.79 -4.48
CA GLU A 40 -17.02 -11.62 -5.81
C GLU A 40 -16.38 -10.44 -6.56
N GLN A 41 -16.30 -9.26 -5.94
CA GLN A 41 -15.67 -8.09 -6.55
C GLN A 41 -14.19 -8.32 -6.89
N ARG A 42 -13.50 -9.18 -6.13
CA ARG A 42 -12.10 -9.52 -6.38
C ARG A 42 -11.89 -10.58 -7.45
N MET A 43 -12.93 -11.33 -7.84
CA MET A 43 -12.85 -12.18 -9.02
C MET A 43 -12.65 -11.32 -10.27
N THR A 44 -13.39 -10.22 -10.37
CA THR A 44 -13.27 -9.26 -11.48
C THR A 44 -12.09 -8.30 -11.30
N HIS A 45 -11.85 -7.84 -10.07
CA HIS A 45 -10.83 -6.84 -9.75
C HIS A 45 -9.95 -7.28 -8.57
N PRO A 46 -8.92 -8.13 -8.81
CA PRO A 46 -8.15 -8.78 -7.74
C PRO A 46 -7.47 -7.83 -6.73
N ARG A 47 -7.15 -6.61 -7.16
CA ARG A 47 -6.41 -5.62 -6.36
C ARG A 47 -7.25 -4.41 -5.93
N ILE A 48 -8.58 -4.51 -5.98
CA ILE A 48 -9.43 -3.41 -5.53
C ILE A 48 -9.21 -3.11 -4.04
N GLY A 49 -8.96 -1.84 -3.73
CA GLY A 49 -8.68 -1.38 -2.37
C GLY A 49 -9.91 -1.38 -1.46
N ALA A 50 -9.69 -1.54 -0.15
CA ALA A 50 -10.76 -1.59 0.85
C ALA A 50 -11.63 -0.30 0.90
N GLY A 51 -11.03 0.87 0.61
CA GLY A 51 -11.78 2.12 0.52
C GLY A 51 -12.81 2.11 -0.62
N LYS A 52 -12.42 1.63 -1.81
CA LYS A 52 -13.34 1.52 -2.95
C LYS A 52 -14.41 0.45 -2.70
N ILE A 53 -14.02 -0.68 -2.09
CA ILE A 53 -14.98 -1.70 -1.64
C ILE A 53 -16.02 -1.10 -0.69
N LYS A 54 -15.62 -0.26 0.28
CA LYS A 54 -16.58 0.37 1.21
C LYS A 54 -17.63 1.20 0.46
N HIS A 55 -17.21 1.95 -0.56
CA HIS A 55 -18.15 2.70 -1.40
C HIS A 55 -19.09 1.78 -2.17
N LEU A 56 -18.58 0.68 -2.74
CA LEU A 56 -19.41 -0.30 -3.44
C LEU A 56 -20.40 -1.00 -2.50
N LEU A 57 -20.00 -1.33 -1.27
CA LEU A 57 -20.88 -1.88 -0.25
C LEU A 57 -22.02 -0.92 0.09
N ALA A 58 -21.71 0.37 0.27
CA ALA A 58 -22.72 1.40 0.53
C ALA A 58 -23.69 1.59 -0.64
N GLN A 59 -23.26 1.37 -1.89
CA GLN A 59 -24.14 1.39 -3.07
C GLN A 59 -25.06 0.16 -3.17
N ASN A 60 -24.75 -0.92 -2.45
CA ASN A 60 -25.54 -2.15 -2.42
C ASN A 60 -26.30 -2.30 -1.08
N ASP A 61 -26.57 -1.19 -0.39
CA ASP A 61 -27.29 -1.14 0.90
C ASP A 61 -26.65 -1.97 2.04
N ILE A 62 -25.34 -2.25 1.94
CA ILE A 62 -24.57 -2.92 3.00
C ILE A 62 -23.76 -1.89 3.77
N GLU A 63 -24.29 -1.49 4.93
CA GLU A 63 -23.59 -0.56 5.81
C GLU A 63 -22.54 -1.24 6.69
N ILE A 64 -21.30 -0.76 6.60
CA ILE A 64 -20.22 -1.16 7.51
C ILE A 64 -19.29 0.01 7.83
N GLY A 65 -18.94 0.14 9.11
CA GLY A 65 -17.95 1.11 9.56
C GLY A 65 -16.58 0.85 8.96
N ARG A 66 -15.80 1.91 8.72
CA ARG A 66 -14.47 1.82 8.08
C ARG A 66 -13.55 0.84 8.83
N ASP A 67 -13.33 1.09 10.11
CA ASP A 67 -12.34 0.34 10.89
C ASP A 67 -12.78 -1.10 11.17
N ARG A 68 -14.10 -1.33 11.22
CA ARG A 68 -14.68 -2.67 11.25
C ARG A 68 -14.41 -3.43 9.96
N LEU A 69 -14.64 -2.81 8.80
CA LEU A 69 -14.32 -3.42 7.50
C LEU A 69 -12.83 -3.78 7.42
N PHE A 70 -11.93 -2.87 7.81
CA PHE A 70 -10.49 -3.17 7.83
C PHE A 70 -10.14 -4.31 8.78
N SER A 71 -10.72 -4.34 9.99
CA SER A 71 -10.53 -5.43 10.95
C SER A 71 -11.02 -6.77 10.39
N LEU A 72 -12.22 -6.80 9.80
CA LEU A 72 -12.81 -7.98 9.19
C LEU A 72 -11.94 -8.52 8.03
N LEU A 73 -11.51 -7.64 7.13
CA LEU A 73 -10.62 -8.01 6.04
C LEU A 73 -9.24 -8.47 6.54
N ARG A 74 -8.71 -7.86 7.61
CA ARG A 74 -7.45 -8.28 8.23
C ARG A 74 -7.55 -9.68 8.82
N MET A 75 -8.59 -9.96 9.60
CA MET A 75 -8.81 -11.29 10.20
C MET A 75 -8.93 -12.38 9.14
N ASN A 76 -9.55 -12.06 8.00
CA ASN A 76 -9.71 -12.98 6.87
C ASN A 76 -8.53 -12.99 5.88
N ARG A 77 -7.42 -12.31 6.18
CA ARG A 77 -6.24 -12.17 5.30
C ARG A 77 -6.57 -11.63 3.90
N LEU A 78 -7.59 -10.78 3.82
CA LEU A 78 -8.07 -10.13 2.60
C LEU A 78 -7.56 -8.69 2.48
N LEU A 79 -6.52 -8.26 3.20
CA LEU A 79 -5.94 -6.94 2.94
C LEU A 79 -5.05 -6.99 1.69
N VAL A 80 -5.30 -6.07 0.75
CA VAL A 80 -4.46 -5.92 -0.44
C VAL A 80 -3.14 -5.26 -0.01
N GLN A 81 -2.03 -5.93 -0.25
CA GLN A 81 -0.71 -5.36 0.00
C GLN A 81 -0.39 -4.30 -1.04
N ASN A 82 0.07 -3.14 -0.58
CA ASN A 82 0.57 -2.12 -1.50
C ASN A 82 1.93 -2.55 -2.03
N ARG A 83 2.04 -2.76 -3.34
CA ARG A 83 3.33 -3.07 -3.97
C ARG A 83 4.05 -1.76 -4.22
N ARG A 84 5.23 -1.58 -3.63
CA ARG A 84 6.07 -0.41 -3.87
C ARG A 84 6.43 -0.40 -5.37
N ALA A 85 5.92 0.57 -6.11
CA ALA A 85 6.28 0.75 -7.51
C ALA A 85 7.65 1.44 -7.55
N TYR A 86 8.70 0.70 -7.88
CA TYR A 86 9.97 1.29 -8.26
C TYR A 86 9.86 1.68 -9.74
N HIS A 87 9.71 2.97 -10.01
CA HIS A 87 9.83 3.45 -11.38
C HIS A 87 11.32 3.45 -11.74
N ARG A 88 11.77 2.42 -12.48
CA ARG A 88 13.10 2.44 -13.09
C ARG A 88 13.04 3.38 -14.29
N THR A 89 13.49 4.61 -14.10
CA THR A 89 13.60 5.62 -15.16
C THR A 89 14.63 5.23 -16.22
N THR A 90 15.63 4.43 -15.86
CA THR A 90 16.72 4.01 -16.75
C THR A 90 16.67 2.50 -16.96
N ASN A 91 16.52 2.07 -18.22
CA ASN A 91 16.69 0.67 -18.59
C ASN A 91 18.18 0.34 -18.71
N SER A 92 18.81 -0.01 -17.59
CA SER A 92 20.19 -0.48 -17.56
C SER A 92 20.36 -1.93 -18.04
N ASN A 93 19.26 -2.65 -18.33
CA ASN A 93 19.30 -4.00 -18.86
C ASN A 93 19.26 -3.96 -20.40
N HIS A 94 20.35 -3.46 -20.98
CA HIS A 94 20.55 -3.41 -22.42
C HIS A 94 21.85 -4.11 -22.81
N ARG A 95 21.96 -4.54 -24.07
CA ARG A 95 23.15 -5.23 -24.60
C ARG A 95 24.34 -4.30 -24.88
N PHE A 96 24.16 -2.98 -24.76
CA PHE A 96 25.24 -2.03 -24.99
C PHE A 96 26.26 -2.05 -23.85
N TYR A 97 27.51 -1.76 -24.21
CA TYR A 97 28.61 -1.63 -23.25
C TYR A 97 28.33 -0.48 -22.27
N CYS A 98 28.32 -0.80 -20.98
CA CYS A 98 28.23 0.18 -19.91
C CYS A 98 29.64 0.53 -19.44
N HIS A 99 30.04 1.80 -19.58
CA HIS A 99 31.32 2.26 -19.02
C HIS A 99 31.30 2.19 -17.49
N PRO A 100 32.37 1.69 -16.84
CA PRO A 100 32.45 1.66 -15.39
C PRO A 100 32.48 3.09 -14.84
N ASN A 101 31.75 3.31 -13.74
CA ASN A 101 31.75 4.60 -13.06
C ASN A 101 33.03 4.79 -12.25
N ARG A 102 34.04 5.43 -12.87
CA ARG A 102 35.36 5.73 -12.27
C ARG A 102 35.29 6.62 -11.03
N ILE A 103 34.18 7.31 -10.78
CA ILE A 103 34.00 8.12 -9.57
C ILE A 103 33.93 7.21 -8.33
N LYS A 104 33.32 6.03 -8.46
CA LYS A 104 33.20 5.05 -7.35
C LYS A 104 34.55 4.45 -6.94
N GLU A 105 35.58 4.60 -7.77
CA GLU A 105 36.94 4.09 -7.52
C GLU A 105 37.81 5.09 -6.73
N GLY A 106 37.23 6.18 -6.22
CA GLY A 106 37.91 7.14 -5.34
C GLY A 106 38.46 8.38 -6.05
N LEU A 107 37.95 8.70 -7.25
CA LEU A 107 38.32 9.93 -7.96
C LEU A 107 37.71 11.16 -7.26
N ILE A 108 38.55 11.94 -6.59
CA ILE A 108 38.16 13.19 -5.92
C ILE A 108 38.64 14.38 -6.76
N PRO A 109 37.73 15.20 -7.33
CA PRO A 109 38.12 16.41 -8.06
C PRO A 109 38.68 17.45 -7.08
N LYS A 110 39.87 17.95 -7.38
CA LYS A 110 40.61 18.96 -6.59
C LYS A 110 40.32 20.40 -7.03
N GLY A 111 39.67 20.59 -8.18
CA GLY A 111 39.36 21.90 -8.74
C GLY A 111 38.17 21.87 -9.69
N PRO A 112 37.67 23.05 -10.12
CA PRO A 112 36.61 23.15 -11.12
C PRO A 112 37.04 22.51 -12.45
N GLU A 113 36.06 22.20 -13.30
CA GLU A 113 36.24 21.63 -14.66
C GLU A 113 36.86 20.23 -14.75
N GLN A 114 37.23 19.59 -13.63
CA GLN A 114 37.83 18.24 -13.62
C GLN A 114 36.80 17.11 -13.74
N LEU A 115 35.57 17.35 -13.27
CA LEU A 115 34.51 16.36 -13.29
C LEU A 115 33.18 17.07 -13.55
N TRP A 116 32.46 16.60 -14.56
CA TRP A 116 31.18 17.17 -14.99
C TRP A 116 30.08 16.16 -14.73
N VAL A 117 28.99 16.61 -14.10
CA VAL A 117 27.78 15.81 -13.90
C VAL A 117 26.66 16.44 -14.69
N ALA A 118 26.02 15.61 -15.49
CA ALA A 118 24.81 15.97 -16.20
C ALA A 118 23.62 15.19 -15.61
N ASP A 119 22.48 15.86 -15.47
CA ASP A 119 21.21 15.23 -15.13
C ASP A 119 20.11 15.75 -16.07
N ILE A 120 19.11 14.91 -16.32
CA ILE A 120 17.95 15.27 -17.14
C ILE A 120 16.68 14.99 -16.35
N THR A 121 15.87 16.03 -16.13
CA THR A 121 14.61 15.94 -15.42
C THR A 121 13.45 16.26 -16.35
N TYR A 122 12.43 15.39 -16.38
CA TYR A 122 11.18 15.67 -17.09
C TYR A 122 10.27 16.54 -16.22
N LEU A 123 9.79 17.65 -16.77
CA LEU A 123 8.90 18.59 -16.14
C LEU A 123 7.53 18.57 -16.81
N ALA A 124 6.48 18.41 -16.02
CA ALA A 124 5.11 18.52 -16.52
C ALA A 124 4.75 20.01 -16.73
N THR A 125 4.30 20.37 -17.93
CA THR A 125 3.84 21.72 -18.28
C THR A 125 2.39 21.68 -18.75
N ARG A 126 1.72 22.83 -18.81
CA ARG A 126 0.32 22.92 -19.29
C ARG A 126 0.15 22.45 -20.75
N CYS A 127 1.21 22.47 -21.54
CA CYS A 127 1.17 22.10 -22.96
C CYS A 127 1.82 20.73 -23.26
N GLY A 128 2.21 19.96 -22.24
CA GLY A 128 2.88 18.66 -22.39
C GLY A 128 4.07 18.49 -21.46
N SER A 129 4.96 17.55 -21.76
CA SER A 129 6.20 17.31 -21.01
C SER A 129 7.38 18.05 -21.64
N ALA A 130 8.08 18.86 -20.85
CA ALA A 130 9.38 19.42 -21.20
C ALA A 130 10.50 18.63 -20.51
N TYR A 131 11.74 18.73 -20.99
CA TYR A 131 12.91 18.21 -20.29
C TYR A 131 13.88 19.33 -19.95
N LEU A 132 14.41 19.30 -18.73
CA LEU A 132 15.46 20.18 -18.24
C LEU A 132 16.77 19.40 -18.23
N SER A 133 17.76 19.89 -18.98
CA SER A 133 19.13 19.38 -18.94
C SER A 133 19.98 20.29 -18.06
N LEU A 134 20.58 19.73 -17.01
CA LEU A 134 21.46 20.46 -16.10
C LEU A 134 22.86 19.87 -16.22
N VAL A 135 23.85 20.72 -16.47
CA VAL A 135 25.27 20.36 -16.47
C VAL A 135 25.99 21.19 -15.41
N ARG A 136 26.73 20.54 -14.52
CA ARG A 136 27.50 21.20 -13.45
C ARG A 136 28.85 20.55 -13.24
N THR A 137 29.84 21.37 -12.85
CA THR A 137 31.14 20.88 -12.40
C THR A 137 31.05 20.41 -10.94
N LEU A 138 31.65 19.26 -10.63
CA LEU A 138 31.83 18.76 -9.27
C LEU A 138 33.11 19.33 -8.67
N THR A 139 33.00 19.85 -7.45
CA THR A 139 34.12 20.29 -6.61
C THR A 139 34.14 19.48 -5.31
N GLN A 140 35.29 19.44 -4.64
CA GLN A 140 35.51 18.64 -3.42
C GLN A 140 34.43 18.87 -2.35
N GLU A 141 33.99 20.12 -2.14
CA GLU A 141 32.95 20.50 -1.17
C GLU A 141 31.57 19.89 -1.46
N LYS A 142 31.27 19.55 -2.72
CA LYS A 142 29.96 19.07 -3.18
C LYS A 142 29.95 17.57 -3.50
N SER A 143 31.02 16.86 -3.18
CA SER A 143 31.20 15.43 -3.47
C SER A 143 30.35 14.51 -2.59
N TRP A 144 30.05 14.90 -1.35
CA TRP A 144 29.28 14.10 -0.38
C TRP A 144 27.83 13.81 -0.79
N ALA A 145 27.27 14.55 -1.75
CA ALA A 145 25.87 14.41 -2.17
C ALA A 145 25.63 13.27 -3.20
N ILE A 146 26.68 12.59 -3.67
CA ILE A 146 26.63 11.58 -4.75
C ILE A 146 27.12 10.20 -4.28
N THR A 147 27.70 10.11 -3.07
CA THR A 147 28.21 8.87 -2.47
C THR A 147 27.10 7.99 -1.93
#